data_AF-A0A7T8KE06-F1
#
_entry.id   AF-A0A7T8KE06-F1
#
_cell.length_a   1.000
_cell.length_b   1.000
_cell.length_c   1.000
_cell.angle_alpha   90.00
_cell.angle_beta   90.00
_cell.angle_gamma   90.00
#
_symmetry.space_group_name_H-M   'P 1'
#
loop_
_entity.id
_entity.type
_entity.pdbx_description
1 polymer ?
#
loop_
_entity_poly.entity_id
_entity_poly.type
_entity_poly.pdbx_seq_one_letter_code
_entity_poly.pdbx_strand_id
1 'polypeptide(L)'
;MRIYDYHLKGEKSFKAVTDKFLGNERADNYEEIVQQLLESFRELGFRMSLKIHFLHQHLKFFPENLGAVSDEHGERFHQEILLKKTRYQGRHNPNMMGDFCWFLHRETDTEQHKCQAKCLKHF
;
A
#
# COMPACT_ATOMS: atom_id res chain seq x y z
N MET A 1 -20.36 -9.83 20.93
CA MET A 1 -20.20 -10.34 19.56
C MET A 1 -20.96 -9.42 18.60
N ARG A 2 -20.42 -8.21 18.36
CA ARG A 2 -20.96 -7.22 17.41
C ARG A 2 -19.83 -6.35 16.84
N ILE A 3 -18.94 -5.87 17.71
CA ILE A 3 -17.84 -4.95 17.32
C ILE A 3 -16.85 -5.60 16.34
N TYR A 4 -16.41 -6.83 16.59
CA TYR A 4 -15.50 -7.56 15.69
C TYR A 4 -16.09 -7.81 14.29
N ASP A 5 -17.40 -8.03 14.20
CA ASP A 5 -18.07 -8.26 12.92
C ASP A 5 -18.08 -7.00 12.05
N TYR A 6 -18.27 -5.82 12.66
CA TYR A 6 -18.16 -4.54 11.95
C TYR A 6 -16.72 -4.23 11.53
N HIS A 7 -15.72 -4.52 12.37
CA HIS A 7 -14.31 -4.32 12.00
C HIS A 7 -13.93 -5.18 10.81
N LEU A 8 -14.31 -6.47 10.84
CA LEU A 8 -14.07 -7.39 9.73
C LEU A 8 -14.76 -6.92 8.44
N LYS A 9 -15.97 -6.36 8.55
CA LYS A 9 -16.70 -5.78 7.42
C LYS A 9 -15.94 -4.59 6.82
N GLY A 10 -15.44 -3.68 7.66
CA GLY A 10 -14.64 -2.53 7.23
C GLY A 10 -13.29 -2.90 6.59
N GLU A 11 -12.60 -3.90 7.13
CA GLU A 11 -11.34 -4.39 6.53
C GLU A 11 -11.57 -5.04 5.17
N LYS A 12 -12.65 -5.83 5.04
CA LYS A 12 -13.02 -6.48 3.76
C LYS A 12 -13.40 -5.47 2.69
N SER A 13 -14.22 -4.47 3.03
CA SER A 13 -14.61 -3.42 2.08
C SER A 13 -13.39 -2.58 1.65
N PHE A 14 -12.47 -2.30 2.58
CA PHE A 14 -11.24 -1.58 2.26
C PHE A 14 -10.37 -2.38 1.28
N LYS A 15 -10.18 -3.67 1.55
CA LYS A 15 -9.43 -4.55 0.63
C LYS A 15 -10.10 -4.65 -0.75
N ALA A 16 -11.43 -4.64 -0.81
CA ALA A 16 -12.13 -4.62 -2.09
C ALA A 16 -11.82 -3.34 -2.89
N VAL A 17 -11.78 -2.17 -2.24
CA VAL A 17 -11.41 -0.90 -2.89
C VAL A 17 -9.94 -0.92 -3.35
N THR A 18 -9.01 -1.45 -2.56
CA THR A 18 -7.60 -1.53 -2.98
C THR A 18 -7.44 -2.39 -4.23
N ASP A 19 -8.10 -3.55 -4.25
CA ASP A 19 -7.91 -4.55 -5.31
C ASP A 19 -8.70 -4.23 -6.58
N LYS A 20 -9.85 -3.56 -6.47
CA LYS A 20 -10.80 -3.34 -7.59
C LYS A 20 -10.89 -1.89 -8.06
N PHE A 21 -10.24 -0.95 -7.38
CA PHE A 21 -10.23 0.46 -7.80
C PHE A 21 -8.84 1.07 -7.77
N LEU A 22 -8.08 0.91 -6.67
CA LEU A 22 -6.77 1.56 -6.52
C LEU A 22 -5.59 0.80 -7.16
N GLY A 23 -5.86 -0.39 -7.69
CA GLY A 23 -4.85 -1.25 -8.31
C GLY A 23 -4.60 -0.94 -9.80
N ASN A 24 -4.03 -1.93 -10.49
CA ASN A 24 -3.72 -1.84 -11.92
C ASN A 24 -4.96 -1.94 -12.81
N GLU A 25 -6.03 -2.53 -12.30
CA GLU A 25 -7.29 -2.73 -13.00
C GLU A 25 -8.42 -2.08 -12.20
N ARG A 26 -9.22 -1.27 -12.86
CA ARG A 26 -10.44 -0.68 -12.31
C ARG A 26 -11.65 -1.53 -12.72
N ALA A 27 -12.41 -2.01 -11.74
CA ALA A 27 -13.66 -2.73 -11.98
C ALA A 27 -14.77 -1.77 -12.46
N ASP A 28 -15.68 -2.24 -13.31
CA ASP A 28 -16.79 -1.42 -13.82
C ASP A 28 -17.73 -0.93 -12.70
N ASN A 29 -17.91 -1.74 -11.65
CA ASN A 29 -18.76 -1.43 -10.50
C ASN A 29 -18.01 -0.72 -9.36
N TYR A 30 -16.90 -0.05 -9.64
CA TYR A 30 -16.07 0.61 -8.63
C TYR A 30 -16.82 1.63 -7.75
N GLU A 31 -17.82 2.33 -8.30
CA GLU A 31 -18.65 3.29 -7.54
C GLU A 31 -19.38 2.58 -6.39
N GLU A 32 -19.94 1.40 -6.64
CA GLU A 32 -20.64 0.58 -5.64
C GLU A 32 -19.67 0.08 -4.56
N ILE A 33 -18.47 -0.35 -4.96
CA ILE A 33 -17.45 -0.85 -4.03
C ILE A 33 -17.00 0.26 -3.08
N VAL A 34 -16.79 1.48 -3.58
CA VAL A 34 -16.45 2.63 -2.74
C VAL A 34 -17.62 3.03 -1.84
N GLN A 35 -18.86 2.98 -2.33
CA GLN A 35 -20.04 3.25 -1.49
C GLN A 35 -20.13 2.25 -0.33
N GLN A 36 -19.90 0.96 -0.58
CA GLN A 36 -19.88 -0.07 0.47
C GLN A 36 -18.79 0.19 1.53
N LEU A 37 -17.63 0.71 1.12
CA LEU A 37 -16.59 1.14 2.06
C LEU A 37 -17.11 2.27 2.97
N LEU A 38 -17.72 3.31 2.39
CA LEU A 38 -18.24 4.45 3.16
C LEU A 38 -19.32 4.05 4.15
N GLU A 39 -20.23 3.16 3.75
CA GLU A 39 -21.27 2.62 4.63
C GLU A 39 -20.66 1.83 5.79
N SER A 40 -19.68 0.96 5.50
CA SER A 40 -18.99 0.20 6.55
C SER A 40 -18.23 1.09 7.54
N PHE A 41 -17.61 2.17 7.07
CA PHE A 41 -16.91 3.13 7.92
C PHE A 41 -17.89 3.96 8.77
N ARG A 42 -19.05 4.31 8.20
CA ARG A 42 -20.12 4.99 8.94
C ARG A 42 -20.70 4.10 10.05
N GLU A 43 -20.91 2.81 9.79
CA GLU A 43 -21.35 1.83 10.81
C GLU A 43 -20.33 1.67 11.94
N LEU A 44 -19.03 1.75 11.62
CA LEU A 44 -17.94 1.76 12.59
C LEU A 44 -17.82 3.07 13.38
N GLY A 45 -18.61 4.10 13.04
CA GLY A 45 -18.56 5.41 13.68
C GLY A 45 -17.37 6.27 13.25
N PHE A 46 -16.67 5.90 12.16
CA PHE A 46 -15.58 6.71 11.65
C PHE A 46 -16.09 8.02 11.03
N ARG A 47 -15.39 9.11 11.35
CA ARG A 47 -15.55 10.38 10.64
C ARG A 47 -14.76 10.31 9.34
N MET A 48 -15.32 10.87 8.28
CA MET A 48 -14.68 10.90 6.97
C MET A 48 -13.39 11.72 7.05
N SER A 49 -12.25 11.08 6.80
CA SER A 49 -10.98 11.79 6.66
C SER A 49 -10.95 12.55 5.33
N LEU A 50 -10.08 13.56 5.21
CA LEU A 50 -9.93 14.31 3.96
C LEU A 50 -9.60 13.40 2.77
N LYS A 51 -8.80 12.34 2.98
CA LYS A 51 -8.47 11.37 1.93
C LYS A 51 -9.68 10.61 1.42
N ILE A 52 -10.54 10.13 2.32
CA ILE A 52 -11.78 9.42 1.96
C ILE A 52 -12.77 10.37 1.28
N HIS A 53 -12.84 11.63 1.74
CA HIS A 53 -13.66 12.65 1.09
C HIS A 53 -13.19 12.93 -0.34
N PHE A 54 -11.89 13.14 -0.54
CA PHE A 54 -11.30 13.35 -1.85
C PHE A 54 -11.55 12.16 -2.79
N LEU A 55 -11.32 10.94 -2.28
CA LEU A 55 -11.59 9.71 -3.02
C LEU A 55 -13.04 9.67 -3.52
N HIS A 56 -14.02 9.90 -2.63
CA HIS A 56 -15.44 9.87 -2.97
C HIS A 56 -15.87 10.98 -3.94
N GLN A 57 -15.36 12.21 -3.78
CA GLN A 57 -15.74 13.33 -4.64
C GLN A 57 -15.13 13.25 -6.04
N HIS A 58 -13.96 12.62 -6.18
CA HIS A 58 -13.19 12.62 -7.42
C HIS A 58 -13.04 11.23 -8.04
N LEU A 59 -13.98 10.31 -7.78
CA LEU A 59 -13.93 8.93 -8.30
C LEU A 59 -13.68 8.86 -9.81
N LYS A 60 -14.35 9.73 -10.59
CA LYS A 60 -14.25 9.77 -12.06
C LYS A 60 -12.98 10.45 -12.59
N PHE A 61 -12.23 11.15 -11.74
CA PHE A 61 -11.00 11.83 -12.12
C PHE A 61 -9.82 10.85 -12.24
N PHE A 62 -9.88 9.72 -11.54
CA PHE A 62 -8.80 8.77 -11.53
C PHE A 62 -8.69 7.98 -12.86
N PRO A 63 -7.46 7.68 -13.32
CA PRO A 63 -7.25 6.87 -14.51
C PRO A 63 -7.70 5.41 -14.27
N GLU A 64 -7.87 4.65 -15.35
CA GLU A 64 -8.25 3.23 -15.28
C GLU A 64 -7.17 2.36 -14.62
N ASN A 65 -5.90 2.70 -14.85
CA ASN A 65 -4.76 2.03 -14.22
C ASN A 65 -4.11 2.98 -13.22
N LEU A 66 -4.62 2.93 -11.99
CA LEU A 66 -4.17 3.74 -10.86
C LEU A 66 -2.82 3.26 -10.33
N GLY A 67 -2.61 1.94 -10.28
CA GLY A 67 -1.36 1.34 -9.82
C GLY A 67 -0.14 1.82 -10.61
N ALA A 68 -0.26 1.97 -11.93
CA ALA A 68 0.82 2.46 -12.79
C ALA A 68 1.24 3.92 -12.53
N VAL A 69 0.37 4.75 -11.96
CA VAL A 69 0.66 6.16 -11.62
C VAL A 69 0.84 6.38 -10.11
N SER A 70 0.71 5.31 -9.32
CA SER A 70 0.83 5.38 -7.87
C SER A 70 2.29 5.56 -7.44
N ASP A 71 2.48 6.20 -6.28
CA ASP A 71 3.81 6.33 -5.65
C ASP A 71 4.17 5.12 -4.77
N GLU A 72 3.62 3.94 -5.07
CA GLU A 72 3.85 2.72 -4.28
C GLU A 72 5.35 2.39 -4.16
N HIS A 73 6.09 2.56 -5.26
CA HIS A 73 7.53 2.35 -5.29
C HIS A 73 8.30 3.37 -4.45
N GLY A 74 7.88 4.64 -4.46
CA GLY A 74 8.48 5.69 -3.63
C GLY A 74 8.27 5.45 -2.14
N GLU A 75 7.04 5.10 -1.75
CA GLU A 75 6.71 4.75 -0.36
C GLU A 75 7.47 3.50 0.12
N ARG A 76 7.58 2.48 -0.72
CA ARG A 76 8.40 1.29 -0.44
C ARG A 76 9.87 1.65 -0.25
N PHE A 77 10.42 2.48 -1.13
CA PHE A 77 11.78 2.98 -1.02
C PHE A 77 12.01 3.71 0.32
N HIS A 78 11.07 4.54 0.75
CA HIS A 78 11.15 5.21 2.05
C HIS A 78 11.19 4.21 3.22
N GLN A 79 10.36 3.17 3.21
CA GLN A 79 10.36 2.12 4.24
C GLN A 79 11.68 1.33 4.26
N GLU A 80 12.18 0.94 3.09
CA GLU A 80 13.44 0.19 2.96
C GLU A 80 14.65 1.02 3.41
N ILE A 81 14.68 2.31 3.06
CA ILE A 81 15.71 3.23 3.54
C ILE A 81 15.64 3.39 5.06
N LEU A 82 14.45 3.53 5.64
CA LEU A 82 14.31 3.63 7.10
C LEU A 82 14.88 2.39 7.79
N LEU A 83 14.57 1.19 7.27
CA LEU A 83 15.11 -0.06 7.79
C LEU A 83 16.63 -0.15 7.65
N LYS A 84 17.18 0.30 6.51
CA LYS A 84 18.64 0.40 6.33
C LYS A 84 19.24 1.42 7.30
N LYS A 85 18.69 2.61 7.45
CA LYS A 85 19.19 3.64 8.39
C LYS A 85 19.24 3.10 9.82
N THR A 86 18.23 2.36 10.24
CA THR A 86 18.22 1.70 11.56
C THR A 86 19.40 0.74 11.75
N ARG A 87 19.74 -0.06 10.72
CA ARG A 87 20.92 -0.96 10.77
C ARG A 87 22.24 -0.23 10.91
N TYR A 88 22.36 0.97 10.36
CA TYR A 88 23.58 1.80 10.41
C TYR A 88 23.49 2.88 11.50
N GLN A 89 22.57 2.75 12.47
CA GLN A 89 22.42 3.69 13.59
C GLN A 89 22.21 5.15 13.13
N GLY A 90 21.44 5.33 12.05
CA GLY A 90 21.16 6.64 11.45
C GLY A 90 22.31 7.21 10.61
N ARG A 91 23.45 6.52 10.47
CA ARG A 91 24.55 6.97 9.61
C ARG A 91 24.17 6.79 8.14
N HIS A 92 24.31 7.88 7.37
CA HIS A 92 24.10 7.89 5.94
C HIS A 92 25.45 8.07 5.23
N ASN A 93 26.28 7.02 5.27
CA ASN A 93 27.62 7.03 4.68
C ASN A 93 27.61 6.35 3.29
N PRO A 94 28.65 6.57 2.46
CA PRO A 94 28.76 5.92 1.15
C PRO A 94 28.66 4.39 1.21
N ASN A 95 29.14 3.76 2.29
CA ASN A 95 29.06 2.31 2.47
C ASN A 95 27.62 1.82 2.61
N MET A 96 26.79 2.53 3.39
CA MET A 96 25.36 2.25 3.54
C MET A 96 24.63 2.36 2.20
N MET A 97 24.93 3.39 1.42
CA MET A 97 24.36 3.56 0.08
C MET A 97 24.87 2.48 -0.88
N GLY A 98 26.14 2.09 -0.81
CA GLY A 98 26.70 0.96 -1.58
C GLY A 98 25.99 -0.36 -1.26
N ASP A 99 25.77 -0.66 0.02
CA ASP A 99 25.04 -1.84 0.47
C ASP A 99 23.54 -1.80 0.12
N PHE A 100 22.99 -0.61 -0.10
CA PHE A 100 21.63 -0.43 -0.60
C PHE A 100 21.55 -0.65 -2.11
N CYS A 101 22.44 -0.04 -2.89
CA CYS A 101 22.55 -0.30 -4.34
C CYS A 101 22.81 -1.78 -4.65
N TRP A 102 23.67 -2.44 -3.87
CA TRP A 102 23.92 -3.88 -3.99
C TRP A 102 22.68 -4.71 -3.66
N PHE A 103 21.91 -4.29 -2.65
CA PHE A 103 20.64 -4.94 -2.31
C PHE A 103 19.62 -4.80 -3.46
N LEU A 104 19.44 -3.60 -4.00
CA LEU A 104 18.53 -3.35 -5.12
C LEU A 104 18.90 -4.17 -6.36
N HIS A 105 20.19 -4.20 -6.72
CA HIS A 105 20.69 -4.96 -7.86
C HIS A 105 20.37 -6.46 -7.75
N ARG A 106 20.44 -7.02 -6.53
CA ARG A 106 20.09 -8.42 -6.26
C ARG A 106 18.60 -8.72 -6.31
N GLU A 107 17.74 -7.75 -6.00
CA GLU A 107 16.28 -7.96 -6.12
C GLU A 107 15.84 -7.94 -7.59
N THR A 108 16.53 -7.18 -8.44
CA THR A 108 16.28 -7.13 -9.88
C THR A 108 16.86 -8.32 -10.65
N ASP A 109 17.94 -8.94 -10.16
CA ASP A 109 18.52 -10.16 -10.71
C ASP A 109 17.84 -11.41 -10.13
N THR A 110 16.66 -11.73 -10.66
CA THR A 110 15.78 -12.81 -10.17
C THR A 110 16.35 -14.22 -10.35
N GLU A 111 17.45 -14.40 -11.07
CA GLU A 111 17.88 -15.72 -11.57
C GLU A 111 18.99 -16.42 -10.76
N GLN A 112 19.72 -15.79 -9.81
CA GLN A 112 20.89 -16.51 -9.26
C GLN A 112 21.07 -16.65 -7.74
N HIS A 113 20.70 -15.74 -6.83
CA HIS A 113 21.03 -16.00 -5.41
C HIS A 113 20.03 -15.43 -4.39
N LYS A 114 18.94 -16.18 -4.14
CA LYS A 114 18.10 -16.01 -2.94
C LYS A 114 18.86 -16.49 -1.70
N CYS A 115 19.46 -15.57 -0.95
CA CYS A 115 19.80 -15.84 0.44
C CYS A 115 18.51 -15.87 1.27
N GLN A 116 18.32 -16.91 2.07
CA GLN A 116 17.30 -16.98 3.12
C GLN A 116 17.67 -16.06 4.31
N ALA A 117 17.91 -14.77 4.06
CA ALA A 117 17.75 -13.80 5.13
C ALA A 117 16.24 -13.57 5.24
N LYS A 118 15.68 -13.68 6.45
CA LYS A 118 14.31 -13.26 6.72
C LYS A 118 14.21 -11.75 6.47
N CYS A 119 14.04 -11.36 5.21
CA CYS A 119 13.26 -10.19 4.91
C CYS A 119 11.89 -10.49 5.48
N LEU A 120 11.34 -9.60 6.31
CA LEU A 120 9.92 -9.64 6.60
C LEU A 120 9.25 -9.58 5.22
N LYS A 121 8.76 -10.72 4.74
CA LYS A 121 7.80 -10.75 3.66
C LYS A 121 6.57 -10.06 4.23
N HIS A 122 6.44 -8.77 3.96
CA HIS A 122 5.19 -8.08 4.20
C HIS A 122 4.51 -7.90 2.86
N PHE A 123 3.49 -8.76 2.70
CA PHE A 123 2.47 -8.88 1.67
C PHE A 123 2.92 -9.44 0.32
#